data_AF-J9DNB3-F1
#
_entry.id   AF-J9DNB3-F1
#
_cell.length_a   1.000
_cell.length_b   1.000
_cell.length_c   1.000
_cell.angle_alpha   90.00
_cell.angle_beta   90.00
_cell.angle_gamma   90.00
#
_symmetry.space_group_name_H-M   'P 1'
#
loop_
_entity.id
_entity.type
_entity.pdbx_description
1 polymer ?
#
loop_
_entity_poly.entity_id
_entity_poly.type
_entity_poly.pdbx_seq_one_letter_code
_entity_poly.pdbx_strand_id
1 'polypeptide(L)' 'DDKPLILKSNIELSPDQTQLKIHHSKLNDEGMYSCVAVNPAGNATQKLQLYIGG' A
#
# COMPACT_ATOMS: atom_id res chain seq x y z
N ASP A 1 7.03 1.56 8.68
CA ASP A 1 8.36 1.06 9.09
C ASP A 1 9.32 0.87 7.92
N ASP A 2 9.07 1.49 6.76
CA ASP A 2 9.84 1.29 5.51
C ASP A 2 10.04 -0.18 5.09
N LYS A 3 9.20 -1.08 5.61
CA LYS A 3 9.15 -2.47 5.20
C LYS A 3 8.47 -2.57 3.84
N PRO A 4 8.97 -3.44 2.94
CA PRO A 4 8.33 -3.66 1.66
C PRO A 4 6.91 -4.18 1.87
N LEU A 5 5.99 -3.76 1.00
CA LEU A 5 4.64 -4.29 0.98
C LEU A 5 4.70 -5.78 0.59
N ILE A 6 4.16 -6.64 1.45
CA ILE A 6 4.03 -8.06 1.16
C ILE A 6 2.75 -8.28 0.35
N LEU A 7 2.88 -8.65 -0.91
CA LEU A 7 1.74 -8.97 -1.79
C LEU A 7 1.12 -10.30 -1.36
N LYS A 8 0.02 -10.22 -0.62
CA LYS A 8 -0.84 -11.36 -0.28
C LYS A 8 -1.79 -11.67 -1.44
N SER A 9 -2.48 -12.81 -1.39
CA SER A 9 -3.42 -13.23 -2.43
C SER A 9 -4.63 -12.30 -2.64
N ASN A 10 -4.93 -11.44 -1.66
CA ASN A 10 -6.00 -10.44 -1.74
C ASN A 10 -5.50 -9.05 -2.17
N ILE A 11 -4.22 -8.89 -2.49
CA ILE A 11 -3.62 -7.61 -2.86
C ILE A 11 -3.22 -7.67 -4.33
N GLU A 12 -3.61 -6.63 -5.07
CA GLU A 12 -3.26 -6.44 -6.48
C GLU A 12 -2.66 -5.04 -6.66
N LEU A 13 -1.54 -4.97 -7.37
CA LEU A 13 -0.96 -3.71 -7.84
C LEU A 13 -1.33 -3.50 -9.31
N SER A 14 -1.59 -2.26 -9.68
CA SER A 14 -1.71 -1.91 -11.10
C SER A 14 -0.39 -2.17 -11.86
N PRO A 15 -0.41 -2.34 -13.19
CA PRO A 15 0.80 -2.60 -13.97
C PRO A 15 1.90 -1.52 -13.81
N ASP A 16 1.48 -0.27 -13.61
CA ASP A 16 2.36 0.88 -13.35
C ASP A 16 2.70 1.07 -11.86
N GLN A 17 2.19 0.20 -10.98
CA GLN A 17 2.39 0.21 -9.53
C GLN A 17 1.96 1.51 -8.83
N THR A 18 1.07 2.28 -9.45
CA THR A 18 0.54 3.53 -8.87
C THR A 18 -0.71 3.31 -8.02
N GLN A 19 -1.36 2.15 -8.16
CA GLN A 19 -2.59 1.82 -7.45
C GLN A 19 -2.48 0.49 -6.73
N LEU A 20 -2.93 0.48 -5.47
CA LEU A 20 -3.06 -0.69 -4.63
C LEU A 20 -4.55 -1.03 -4.48
N LYS A 21 -4.93 -2.26 -4.84
CA LYS A 21 -6.29 -2.78 -4.66
C LYS A 21 -6.26 -3.94 -3.65
N ILE A 22 -7.11 -3.85 -2.63
CA ILE A 22 -7.30 -4.91 -1.64
C ILE A 22 -8.68 -5.52 -1.88
N HIS A 23 -8.72 -6.76 -2.36
CA HIS A 23 -9.95 -7.49 -2.63
C HIS A 23 -10.49 -8.12 -1.36
N HIS A 24 -11.80 -7.98 -1.10
CA HIS A 24 -12.45 -8.58 0.08
C HIS A 24 -11.68 -8.30 1.38
N SER A 25 -11.50 -7.02 1.72
CA SER A 25 -10.68 -6.57 2.84
C SER A 25 -11.05 -7.27 4.16
N LYS A 26 -10.02 -7.64 4.92
CA LYS A 26 -10.11 -8.36 6.19
C LYS A 26 -9.53 -7.50 7.31
N LEU A 27 -9.86 -7.83 8.56
CA LEU A 27 -9.32 -7.11 9.73
C LEU A 27 -7.79 -7.08 9.77
N ASN A 28 -7.12 -8.12 9.26
CA ASN A 28 -5.65 -8.18 9.21
C ASN A 28 -5.03 -7.43 8.01
N ASP A 29 -5.86 -6.76 7.21
CA ASP A 29 -5.41 -5.77 6.22
C ASP A 29 -5.38 -4.35 6.81
N GLU A 30 -5.98 -4.11 7.98
CA GLU A 30 -5.87 -2.83 8.68
C GLU A 30 -4.42 -2.46 8.98
N GLY A 31 -4.08 -1.18 8.83
CA GLY A 31 -2.75 -0.68 9.17
C GLY A 31 -2.31 0.54 8.38
N MET A 32 -1.06 0.93 8.60
CA MET A 32 -0.42 2.05 7.91
C MET A 32 0.18 1.57 6.58
N TYR A 33 -0.31 2.13 5.49
CA TYR A 33 0.21 1.93 4.14
C TYR A 33 1.09 3.10 3.74
N SER A 34 2.10 2.84 2.91
CA SER A 34 3.01 3.86 2.39
C SER A 34 3.27 3.64 0.92
N CYS A 35 3.12 4.70 0.12
CA CYS A 35 3.51 4.73 -1.28
C CYS A 35 4.77 5.58 -1.41
N VAL A 36 5.79 5.08 -2.10
CA VAL A 36 7.06 5.77 -2.33
C VAL A 36 7.30 5.92 -3.82
N ALA A 37 7.29 7.15 -4.32
CA ALA A 37 7.66 7.49 -5.69
C ALA A 37 9.12 7.92 -5.73
N VAL A 38 9.89 7.38 -6.67
CA VAL A 38 11.34 7.59 -6.78
C VAL A 38 11.67 8.15 -8.16
N ASN A 39 12.46 9.23 -8.19
CA ASN A 39 13.06 9.77 -9.41
C ASN A 39 14.51 10.23 -9.15
N PRO A 40 15.29 10.64 -10.16
CA PRO A 40 16.67 11.08 -9.95
C PRO A 40 16.86 12.27 -9.00
N ALA A 41 15.82 13.08 -8.77
CA ALA A 41 15.86 14.20 -7.84
C ALA A 41 15.56 13.79 -6.39
N GLY A 42 15.03 12.58 -6.16
CA GLY A 42 14.79 12.03 -4.82
C GLY A 42 13.48 11.24 -4.71
N ASN A 43 12.95 11.19 -3.49
CA ASN A 43 11.79 10.38 -3.13
C ASN A 43 10.65 11.25 -2.61
N ALA A 44 9.42 10.91 -3.01
CA ALA A 44 8.21 11.42 -2.40
C ALA A 44 7.46 10.26 -1.70
N THR A 45 6.95 10.49 -0.49
CA THR A 45 6.25 9.47 0.29
C THR A 45 4.89 9.94 0.72
N GLN A 46 3.87 9.14 0.42
CA GLN A 46 2.51 9.31 0.93
C GLN A 46 2.22 8.21 1.94
N LYS A 47 1.67 8.57 3.11
CA LYS A 47 1.23 7.63 4.14
C LYS A 47 -0.30 7.67 4.26
N LEU A 48 -0.91 6.52 4.49
CA LEU A 48 -2.35 6.36 4.65
C LEU A 48 -2.62 5.33 5.75
N GLN A 49 -3.43 5.70 6.74
CA GLN A 49 -3.96 4.73 7.69
C GLN A 49 -5.25 4.15 7.10
N LEU A 50 -5.27 2.83 6.88
CA LEU A 50 -6.47 2.08 6.56
C LEU A 50 -7.13 1.63 7.87
N TYR A 51 -8.45 1.71 7.95
CA TYR A 51 -9.27 1.22 9.06
C TYR A 51 -10.31 0.25 8.50
N ILE A 52 -10.52 -0.89 9.16
CA ILE A 52 -11.48 -1.92 8.73
C ILE A 52 -12.50 -2.18 9.85
N GLY A 53 -13.79 -2.02 9.56
CA GLY A 53 -14.87 -2.35 10.49
C GLY A 53 -15.07 -1.33 11.61
N GLY A 54 -15.12 -0.04 11.24
CA GLY A 54 -15.24 1.11 12.16
C GLY A 54 -16.37 1.03 13.18
#